data_AF-A0A6V8E210-F1
#
_entry.id   AF-A0A6V8E210-F1
#
_cell.length_a   1.000
_cell.length_b   1.000
_cell.length_c   1.000
_cell.angle_alpha   90.00
_cell.angle_beta   90.00
_cell.angle_gamma   90.00
#
_symmetry.space_group_name_H-M   'P 1'
#
loop_
_entity.id
_entity.type
_entity.pdbx_description
1 polymer ?
#
loop_
_entity_poly.entity_id
_entity_poly.type
_entity_poly.pdbx_seq_one_letter_code
_entity_poly.pdbx_strand_id
1 'polypeptide(L)'
;MFCDRVADLDAAERARYADLLVLIAAADGELVREEIQLLESFMGIAMVHPEARTSIRQGLFDTNRLSNLLKNANIETLRYALRDGVLLAAADGDYDRRELRILKKIAAAADVEENELKAIFDWVSEGWDWHAKGIELAKLSAQDGSLSE
;
A
#
# COMPACT_ATOMS: atom_id res chain seq x y z
N MET A 1 10.03 4.68 -3.51
CA MET A 1 8.75 5.25 -4.00
C MET A 1 8.98 6.66 -4.53
N PHE A 2 8.28 7.04 -5.59
CA PHE A 2 8.39 8.36 -6.18
C PHE A 2 7.36 9.32 -5.56
N CYS A 3 7.74 10.59 -5.43
CA CYS A 3 6.82 11.62 -4.96
C CYS A 3 5.70 11.86 -5.97
N ASP A 4 4.51 12.12 -5.47
CA ASP A 4 3.37 12.55 -6.27
C ASP A 4 2.49 13.54 -5.48
N ARG A 5 1.23 13.70 -5.89
CA ARG A 5 0.30 14.69 -5.34
C ARG A 5 -0.53 14.18 -4.17
N VAL A 6 -0.29 12.98 -3.62
CA VAL A 6 -1.04 12.50 -2.45
C VAL A 6 -0.87 13.41 -1.22
N ALA A 7 0.24 14.16 -1.15
CA ALA A 7 0.48 15.18 -0.11
C ALA A 7 -0.45 16.41 -0.23
N ASP A 8 -1.03 16.65 -1.41
CA ASP A 8 -1.95 17.75 -1.66
C ASP A 8 -3.35 17.49 -1.07
N LEU A 9 -3.66 16.23 -0.71
CA LEU A 9 -4.89 15.86 -0.03
C LEU A 9 -4.98 16.57 1.33
N ASP A 10 -6.20 16.89 1.76
CA ASP A 10 -6.40 17.46 3.09
C ASP A 10 -5.96 16.49 4.20
N ALA A 11 -5.71 17.01 5.40
CA ALA A 11 -5.18 16.20 6.50
C ALA A 11 -6.07 14.99 6.86
N ALA A 12 -7.39 15.11 6.70
CA ALA A 12 -8.32 14.03 7.00
C ALA A 12 -8.30 12.95 5.91
N GLU A 13 -8.20 13.35 4.63
CA GLU A 13 -8.03 12.43 3.51
C GLU A 13 -6.69 11.70 3.55
N ARG A 14 -5.61 12.38 3.94
CA ARG A 14 -4.31 11.73 4.14
C ARG A 14 -4.33 10.70 5.26
N ALA A 15 -5.08 10.95 6.32
CA ALA A 15 -5.30 9.96 7.38
C ALA A 15 -6.13 8.77 6.87
N ARG A 16 -7.19 9.01 6.09
CA ARG A 16 -8.00 7.95 5.46
C ARG A 16 -7.19 7.10 4.48
N TYR A 17 -6.36 7.73 3.66
CA TYR A 17 -5.42 7.06 2.77
C TYR A 17 -4.49 6.12 3.54
N ALA A 18 -3.85 6.61 4.61
CA ALA A 18 -2.96 5.79 5.43
C ALA A 18 -3.70 4.64 6.14
N ASP A 19 -4.91 4.89 6.64
CA ASP A 19 -5.76 3.87 7.25
C ASP A 19 -6.14 2.76 6.26
N LEU A 20 -6.44 3.11 5.00
CA LEU A 20 -6.73 2.13 3.95
C LEU A 20 -5.50 1.26 3.65
N LEU A 21 -4.30 1.85 3.56
CA LEU A 21 -3.07 1.08 3.35
C LEU A 21 -2.78 0.11 4.49
N VAL A 22 -2.99 0.53 5.75
CA VAL A 22 -2.87 -0.39 6.90
C VAL A 22 -3.86 -1.54 6.81
N LEU A 23 -5.11 -1.28 6.42
CA LEU A 23 -6.10 -2.34 6.30
C LEU A 23 -5.75 -3.34 5.19
N ILE A 24 -5.07 -2.89 4.13
CA ILE A 24 -4.58 -3.77 3.07
C ILE A 24 -3.43 -4.62 3.60
N ALA A 25 -2.37 -4.04 4.13
CA ALA A 25 -1.21 -4.81 4.59
C ALA A 25 -1.55 -5.70 5.79
N ALA A 26 -2.33 -5.22 6.76
CA ALA A 26 -2.74 -6.02 7.91
C ALA A 26 -3.96 -6.93 7.63
N ALA A 27 -4.27 -7.21 6.35
CA ALA A 27 -5.45 -7.98 5.97
C ALA A 27 -5.38 -9.42 6.51
N ASP A 28 -4.18 -9.97 6.63
CA ASP A 28 -3.97 -11.32 7.14
C ASP A 28 -3.72 -11.40 8.65
N GLY A 29 -3.46 -10.26 9.29
CA GLY A 29 -3.20 -10.11 10.73
C GLY A 29 -1.73 -9.95 11.09
N GLU A 30 -0.82 -10.03 10.12
CA GLU A 30 0.61 -9.82 10.32
C GLU A 30 1.10 -8.70 9.38
N LEU A 31 2.26 -8.12 9.69
CA LEU A 31 2.92 -7.16 8.80
C LEU A 31 4.37 -7.60 8.65
N VAL A 32 4.77 -7.99 7.45
CA VAL A 32 6.16 -8.38 7.16
C VAL A 32 7.04 -7.15 6.97
N ARG A 33 8.36 -7.35 6.99
CA ARG A 33 9.33 -6.24 6.95
C ARG A 33 9.15 -5.39 5.69
N GLU A 34 8.93 -6.03 4.55
CA GLU A 34 8.78 -5.44 3.23
C GLU A 34 7.53 -4.54 3.16
N GLU A 35 6.42 -5.00 3.72
CA GLU A 35 5.18 -4.22 3.82
C GLU A 35 5.35 -3.00 4.74
N ILE A 36 6.03 -3.16 5.87
CA ILE A 36 6.32 -2.05 6.79
C ILE A 36 7.17 -0.98 6.10
N GLN A 37 8.18 -1.38 5.32
CA GLN A 37 9.03 -0.46 4.58
C GLN A 37 8.24 0.35 3.55
N LEU A 38 7.35 -0.29 2.79
CA LEU A 38 6.49 0.39 1.82
C LEU A 38 5.46 1.27 2.52
N LEU A 39 4.78 0.78 3.55
CA LEU A 39 3.79 1.53 4.31
C LEU A 39 4.38 2.82 4.90
N GLU A 40 5.57 2.74 5.52
CA GLU A 40 6.26 3.93 6.06
C GLU A 40 6.70 4.90 4.94
N SER A 41 7.10 4.36 3.78
CA SER A 41 7.42 5.18 2.61
C SER A 41 6.19 5.96 2.12
N PHE A 42 5.03 5.31 2.02
CA PHE A 42 3.78 5.94 1.62
C PHE A 42 3.29 6.97 2.62
N MET A 43 3.35 6.66 3.93
CA MET A 43 3.03 7.64 4.97
C MET A 43 3.99 8.84 4.94
N GLY A 44 5.25 8.62 4.55
CA GLY A 44 6.24 9.66 4.28
C GLY A 44 5.83 10.57 3.12
N ILE A 45 5.48 9.99 1.98
CA ILE A 45 5.07 10.74 0.77
C ILE A 45 3.78 11.51 1.01
N ALA A 46 2.81 10.92 1.71
CA ALA A 46 1.59 11.61 2.13
C ALA A 46 1.82 12.61 3.26
N MET A 47 3.05 12.81 3.76
CA MET A 47 3.32 13.78 4.83
C MET A 47 2.45 13.54 6.09
N VAL A 48 2.16 12.26 6.40
CA VAL A 48 1.44 11.87 7.60
C VAL A 48 2.31 12.16 8.83
N HIS A 49 1.74 12.91 9.78
CA HIS A 49 2.45 13.33 10.99
C HIS A 49 2.99 12.10 11.76
N PRO A 50 4.26 12.11 12.22
CA PRO A 50 4.86 10.94 12.88
C PRO A 50 4.05 10.37 14.05
N GLU A 51 3.42 11.22 14.85
CA GLU A 51 2.59 10.80 15.98
C GLU A 51 1.36 10.00 15.54
N ALA A 52 0.77 10.34 14.39
CA ALA A 52 -0.40 9.64 13.85
C ALA A 52 -0.03 8.24 13.34
N ARG A 53 1.22 8.02 12.89
CA ARG A 53 1.67 6.74 12.32
C ARG A 53 1.59 5.59 13.31
N THR A 54 1.88 5.84 14.59
CA THR A 54 1.81 4.82 15.64
C THR A 54 0.37 4.36 15.86
N SER A 55 -0.58 5.31 15.94
CA SER A 55 -2.00 5.00 16.09
C SER A 55 -2.57 4.29 14.85
N ILE A 56 -2.12 4.68 13.66
CA ILE A 56 -2.49 4.06 12.39
C ILE A 56 -2.05 2.60 12.35
N ARG A 57 -0.80 2.28 12.75
CA ARG A 57 -0.29 0.89 12.85
C ARG A 57 -1.02 0.03 13.88
N GLN A 58 -1.48 0.61 14.98
CA GLN A 58 -2.25 -0.11 16.01
C GLN A 58 -3.71 -0.35 15.62
N GLY A 59 -4.16 0.27 14.53
CA GLY A 59 -5.50 0.14 14.01
C GLY A 59 -5.72 -1.23 13.37
N LEU A 60 -6.02 -2.22 14.20
CA LEU A 60 -6.34 -3.60 13.82
C LEU A 60 -7.51 -3.70 12.82
N PHE A 61 -7.56 -4.83 12.13
CA PHE A 61 -8.56 -5.19 11.13
C PHE A 61 -9.99 -5.17 11.71
N ASP A 62 -10.80 -4.20 11.29
CA ASP A 62 -12.23 -4.14 11.58
C ASP A 62 -13.02 -3.93 10.27
N THR A 63 -13.96 -4.85 10.00
CA THR A 63 -14.78 -4.81 8.79
C THR A 63 -15.71 -3.60 8.75
N ASN A 64 -16.15 -3.10 9.91
CA ASN A 64 -16.92 -1.86 10.02
C ASN A 64 -16.06 -0.65 9.66
N ARG A 65 -14.78 -0.67 10.06
CA ARG A 65 -13.82 0.39 9.74
C ARG A 65 -13.60 0.51 8.24
N LEU A 66 -13.36 -0.59 7.53
CA LEU A 66 -13.23 -0.57 6.06
C LEU A 66 -14.48 0.04 5.41
N SER A 67 -15.66 -0.44 5.77
CA SER A 67 -16.92 0.05 5.19
C SER A 67 -17.15 1.54 5.45
N ASN A 68 -16.74 2.04 6.62
CA ASN A 68 -16.83 3.45 6.97
C ASN A 68 -15.80 4.28 6.19
N LEU A 69 -14.58 3.80 6.00
CA LEU A 69 -13.56 4.51 5.20
C LEU A 69 -14.00 4.62 3.74
N LEU A 70 -14.48 3.53 3.14
CA LEU A 70 -14.96 3.53 1.75
C LEU A 70 -16.11 4.50 1.49
N LYS A 71 -16.96 4.75 2.50
CA LYS A 71 -18.09 5.69 2.39
C LYS A 71 -17.68 7.15 2.58
N ASN A 72 -16.64 7.41 3.36
CA ASN A 72 -16.29 8.75 3.82
C ASN A 72 -15.03 9.32 3.14
N ALA A 73 -14.28 8.51 2.42
CA ALA A 73 -13.14 8.96 1.63
C ALA A 73 -13.60 9.55 0.29
N ASN A 74 -12.91 10.60 -0.15
CA ASN A 74 -13.08 11.11 -1.50
C ASN A 74 -12.65 10.07 -2.54
N ILE A 75 -13.26 10.11 -3.73
CA ILE A 75 -12.92 9.20 -4.83
C ILE A 75 -11.42 9.27 -5.20
N GLU A 76 -10.84 10.47 -5.15
CA GLU A 76 -9.41 10.68 -5.41
C GLU A 76 -8.53 9.96 -4.39
N THR A 77 -8.87 10.04 -3.10
CA THR A 77 -8.18 9.30 -2.02
C THR A 77 -8.27 7.80 -2.23
N LEU A 78 -9.43 7.28 -2.63
CA LEU A 78 -9.62 5.86 -2.92
C LEU A 78 -8.76 5.41 -4.10
N ARG A 79 -8.60 6.24 -5.13
CA ARG A 79 -7.73 5.94 -6.28
C ARG A 79 -6.26 5.93 -5.89
N TYR A 80 -5.81 6.87 -5.05
CA TYR A 80 -4.46 6.82 -4.47
C TYR A 80 -4.25 5.56 -3.66
N ALA A 81 -5.17 5.27 -2.73
CA ALA A 81 -5.09 4.08 -1.88
C ALA A 81 -5.15 2.77 -2.69
N LEU A 82 -5.88 2.74 -3.80
CA LEU A 82 -5.91 1.58 -4.70
C LEU A 82 -4.56 1.35 -5.37
N ARG A 83 -4.01 2.37 -6.04
CA ARG A 83 -2.72 2.27 -6.74
C ARG A 83 -1.61 1.85 -5.77
N ASP A 84 -1.54 2.54 -4.64
CA ASP A 84 -0.49 2.33 -3.65
C ASP A 84 -0.71 1.05 -2.85
N GLY A 85 -1.97 0.65 -2.67
CA GLY A 85 -2.36 -0.62 -2.09
C GLY A 85 -1.97 -1.83 -2.94
N VAL A 86 -2.08 -1.74 -4.27
CA VAL A 86 -1.63 -2.83 -5.17
C VAL A 86 -0.11 -2.97 -5.14
N LEU A 87 0.63 -1.86 -5.00
CA LEU A 87 2.08 -1.88 -4.78
C LEU A 87 2.44 -2.49 -3.42
N LEU A 88 1.70 -2.11 -2.38
CA LEU A 88 1.91 -2.58 -1.02
C LEU A 88 1.67 -4.09 -0.90
N ALA A 89 0.55 -4.58 -1.43
CA ALA A 89 0.20 -6.00 -1.41
C ALA A 89 1.08 -6.86 -2.33
N ALA A 90 1.99 -6.27 -3.10
CA ALA A 90 2.97 -7.00 -3.91
C ALA A 90 4.37 -7.03 -3.26
N ALA A 91 4.51 -6.52 -2.03
CA ALA A 91 5.80 -6.29 -1.38
C ALA A 91 6.64 -7.56 -1.23
N ASP A 92 5.99 -8.69 -0.97
CA ASP A 92 6.61 -10.00 -0.78
C ASP A 92 6.54 -10.90 -2.04
N GLY A 93 5.92 -10.40 -3.11
CA GLY A 93 5.85 -11.05 -4.42
C GLY A 93 4.62 -11.92 -4.68
N ASP A 94 3.64 -11.99 -3.77
CA ASP A 94 2.35 -12.65 -4.01
C ASP A 94 1.20 -11.81 -3.42
N TYR A 95 -0.04 -12.06 -3.89
CA TYR A 95 -1.23 -11.39 -3.37
C TYR A 95 -2.11 -12.35 -2.56
N ASP A 96 -2.30 -12.09 -1.28
CA ASP A 96 -3.24 -12.88 -0.48
C ASP A 96 -4.69 -12.62 -0.88
N ARG A 97 -5.53 -13.65 -0.76
CA ARG A 97 -6.96 -13.56 -1.06
C ARG A 97 -7.68 -12.52 -0.20
N ARG A 98 -7.20 -12.20 1.01
CA ARG A 98 -7.78 -11.15 1.87
C ARG A 98 -7.47 -9.77 1.31
N GLU A 99 -6.24 -9.51 0.92
CA GLU A 99 -5.81 -8.24 0.33
C GLU A 99 -6.55 -7.96 -0.98
N LEU A 100 -6.60 -8.97 -1.87
CA LEU A 100 -7.34 -8.87 -3.14
C LEU A 100 -8.81 -8.52 -2.93
N ARG A 101 -9.44 -9.04 -1.87
CA ARG A 101 -10.84 -8.70 -1.54
C ARG A 101 -10.99 -7.25 -1.10
N ILE A 102 -10.01 -6.68 -0.42
CA ILE A 102 -10.03 -5.27 0.00
C ILE A 102 -9.77 -4.38 -1.20
N LEU A 103 -8.76 -4.68 -2.00
CA LEU A 103 -8.43 -3.96 -3.24
C LEU A 103 -9.63 -3.90 -4.20
N LYS A 104 -10.34 -5.02 -4.39
CA LYS A 104 -11.58 -5.04 -5.19
C LYS A 104 -12.69 -4.17 -4.63
N LYS A 105 -12.84 -4.09 -3.30
CA LYS A 105 -13.82 -3.19 -2.67
C LYS A 105 -13.44 -1.72 -2.83
N ILE A 106 -12.15 -1.41 -2.74
CA ILE A 106 -11.64 -0.05 -2.99
C ILE A 106 -11.85 0.32 -4.45
N ALA A 107 -11.51 -0.57 -5.40
CA ALA A 107 -11.74 -0.34 -6.83
C ALA A 107 -13.20 -0.03 -7.15
N ALA A 108 -14.13 -0.83 -6.63
CA ALA A 108 -15.56 -0.58 -6.79
C ALA A 108 -16.01 0.76 -6.19
N ALA A 109 -15.47 1.17 -5.05
CA ALA A 109 -15.78 2.47 -4.43
C ALA A 109 -15.07 3.65 -5.14
N ALA A 110 -13.97 3.38 -5.83
CA ALA A 110 -13.16 4.35 -6.57
C ALA A 110 -13.64 4.58 -8.02
N ASP A 111 -14.71 3.89 -8.43
CA ASP A 111 -15.22 3.88 -9.80
C ASP A 111 -14.12 3.44 -10.79
N VAL A 112 -13.50 2.30 -10.48
CA VAL A 112 -12.45 1.66 -11.29
C VAL A 112 -12.95 0.29 -11.75
N GLU A 113 -13.04 0.13 -13.07
CA GLU A 113 -13.55 -1.09 -13.69
C GLU A 113 -12.56 -2.26 -13.61
N GLU A 114 -13.02 -3.49 -13.81
CA GLU A 114 -12.18 -4.68 -13.65
C GLU A 114 -10.98 -4.70 -14.61
N ASN A 115 -11.15 -4.22 -15.84
CA ASN A 115 -10.07 -4.10 -16.83
C ASN A 115 -9.04 -3.02 -16.43
N GLU A 116 -9.49 -1.92 -15.83
CA GLU A 116 -8.61 -0.86 -15.32
C GLU A 116 -7.85 -1.33 -14.08
N LEU A 117 -8.52 -2.04 -13.17
CA LEU A 117 -7.89 -2.68 -12.03
C LEU A 117 -6.81 -3.67 -12.49
N LYS A 118 -7.11 -4.51 -13.49
CA LYS A 118 -6.10 -5.41 -14.08
C LYS A 118 -4.91 -4.62 -14.64
N ALA A 119 -5.14 -3.51 -15.34
CA ALA A 119 -4.06 -2.67 -15.84
C ALA A 119 -3.18 -2.09 -14.71
N ILE A 120 -3.75 -1.79 -13.54
CA ILE A 120 -2.98 -1.37 -12.35
C ILE A 120 -2.11 -2.53 -11.84
N PHE A 121 -2.64 -3.75 -11.76
CA PHE A 121 -1.85 -4.94 -11.40
C PHE A 121 -0.69 -5.18 -12.39
N ASP A 122 -0.98 -5.14 -13.69
CA ASP A 122 0.03 -5.30 -14.74
C ASP A 122 1.13 -4.22 -14.61
N TRP A 123 0.75 -2.95 -14.36
CA TRP A 123 1.68 -1.85 -14.13
C TRP A 123 2.56 -2.06 -12.88
N VAL A 124 2.02 -2.61 -11.80
CA VAL A 124 2.80 -2.92 -10.60
C VAL A 124 3.83 -4.01 -10.88
N SER A 125 3.46 -5.07 -11.60
CA SER A 125 4.40 -6.13 -12.00
C SER A 125 5.56 -5.56 -12.83
N GLU A 126 5.27 -4.70 -13.83
CA GLU A 126 6.29 -4.01 -14.62
C GLU A 126 7.19 -3.11 -13.74
N GLY A 127 6.61 -2.45 -12.74
CA GLY A 127 7.34 -1.60 -11.79
C GLY A 127 8.36 -2.38 -10.96
N TRP A 128 8.00 -3.59 -10.52
CA TRP A 128 8.91 -4.49 -9.80
C TRP A 128 10.05 -4.99 -10.66
N ASP A 129 9.77 -5.38 -11.92
CA ASP A 129 10.80 -5.77 -12.88
C ASP A 129 11.80 -4.64 -13.14
N TRP A 130 11.29 -3.41 -13.31
CA TRP A 130 12.12 -2.22 -13.46
C TRP A 130 12.99 -1.97 -12.21
N HIS A 131 12.43 -2.14 -11.02
CA HIS A 131 13.17 -1.97 -9.76
C HIS A 131 14.26 -3.05 -9.58
N ALA A 132 13.94 -4.32 -9.82
CA ALA A 132 14.86 -5.45 -9.74
C ALA A 132 16.06 -5.29 -10.69
N LYS A 133 15.81 -4.79 -11.91
CA LYS A 133 16.88 -4.43 -12.85
C LYS A 133 17.82 -3.36 -12.29
N GLY A 134 17.31 -2.40 -11.52
CA GLY A 134 18.12 -1.39 -10.84
C GLY A 134 19.08 -2.00 -9.81
N ILE A 135 18.61 -3.00 -9.05
CA ILE A 135 19.42 -3.77 -8.09
C ILE A 135 20.55 -4.51 -8.81
N GLU A 136 20.23 -5.22 -9.90
CA GLU A 136 21.21 -5.92 -10.73
C GLU A 136 22.27 -4.97 -11.30
N LEU A 137 21.84 -3.88 -11.93
CA LEU A 137 22.74 -2.89 -12.56
C LEU A 137 23.70 -2.26 -11.55
N ALA A 138 23.22 -2.00 -10.33
CA ALA A 138 24.02 -1.46 -9.24
C ALA A 138 24.85 -2.54 -8.51
N LYS A 139 24.73 -3.82 -8.92
CA LYS A 139 25.39 -4.98 -8.30
C LYS A 139 25.10 -5.08 -6.81
N LEU A 140 23.87 -4.75 -6.43
CA LEU A 140 23.44 -4.81 -5.04
C LEU A 140 23.09 -6.27 -4.71
N SER A 141 23.91 -6.91 -3.91
CA SER A 141 23.57 -8.13 -3.19
C SER A 141 23.60 -7.81 -1.71
N ALA A 142 22.49 -8.02 -0.99
CA ALA A 142 22.58 -8.12 0.46
C ALA A 142 23.54 -9.28 0.75
N GLN A 143 24.57 -9.06 1.57
CA GLN A 143 25.30 -10.19 2.12
C GLN A 143 24.28 -11.05 2.87
N ASP A 144 24.04 -12.27 2.39
CA ASP A 144 23.48 -13.32 3.20
C ASP A 144 24.48 -13.53 4.34
N GLY A 145 24.25 -12.83 5.44
CA GLY A 145 24.93 -13.07 6.69
C GLY A 145 24.50 -14.43 7.20
N SER A 146 24.99 -15.49 6.57
CA SER A 146 25.24 -16.73 7.28
C SER A 146 26.25 -16.39 8.37
N LEU A 147 25.74 -16.02 9.54
CA LEU A 147 26.46 -16.21 10.78
C LEU A 147 26.59 -17.72 10.97
N SER A 148 27.56 -18.29 10.27
CA SER A 148 28.18 -19.56 10.60
C SER A 148 29.42 -19.22 11.42
N GLU A 149 29.24 -19.10 12.74
CA GLU A 149 30.20 -19.50 13.78
C GLU A 149 29.41 -19.99 15.01
#